data_AF-A0A7X3T5B2-F1
#
_entry.id   AF-A0A7X3T5B2-F1
#
_cell.length_a   1.000
_cell.length_b   1.000
_cell.length_c   1.000
_cell.angle_alpha   90.00
_cell.angle_beta   90.00
_cell.angle_gamma   90.00
#
_symmetry.space_group_name_H-M   'P 1'
#
loop_
_entity.id
_entity.type
_entity.pdbx_description
1 polymer ?
#
loop_
_entity_poly.entity_id
_entity_poly.type
_entity_poly.pdbx_seq_one_letter_code
_entity_poly.pdbx_strand_id
1 'polypeptide(L)'
;MARHIRHYDNIPSNWEPVLERLKRFEALTQQIDKAKKEQGTDSTEILKTFYTQHDGLMSDTCARLQRAPTYCDEATLDTAFVEAVWLALEHYPALVHHPEIENLDTAGSKIFTLFAPDAPAVSDEREKLKIRLQRAFNLDSEMVDRLTRDLSVRTSPLRHRHQIMRSLETRFNLVSDNPKLDAETLQLFQSLYPGAPFETGEVKLVKTSSALYFCLPTEPRENLQEPSPPIDDAREESQTSQRPKTYYEKFLRKIWEVEPFAHFPVFGTFDAEDLDLTLRQEIAADTNLSLELVTSTLTRMIGVLPLPELDKYLIHDTWGHQWQESLLDFEEPYTALTLFKRPLSLTETASVLGEQTSFADTFVKTETGAIALDSEKLQQFIDAELYERAIIAFTPILAEMLADVVEYKFLELYPEQAHLLPSSSLLKAFPSKLDLTLVDLRTCFVHASEVFQNWVDSASTQQQLHKEICEKLDIPDETTKHKELSQVLRTAVELCKAQLHAFYQPEWSWETVKMGEDSALKLNAFSFAALNFLRIHTALIQTYEDLSQ
;
A
#
# COMPACT_ATOMS: atom_id res chain seq x y z
N MET A 1 -22.81 28.83 -3.66
CA MET A 1 -22.05 27.58 -3.86
C MET A 1 -20.61 27.96 -4.12
N ALA A 2 -19.75 27.77 -3.12
CA ALA A 2 -18.35 28.15 -3.20
C ALA A 2 -17.60 27.09 -4.02
N ARG A 3 -16.88 27.52 -5.05
CA ARG A 3 -15.98 26.67 -5.84
C ARG A 3 -14.95 26.02 -4.92
N HIS A 4 -15.10 24.73 -4.61
CA HIS A 4 -14.14 23.92 -3.85
C HIS A 4 -12.79 23.75 -4.55
N ILE A 5 -12.68 24.16 -5.82
CA ILE A 5 -11.44 24.29 -6.59
C ILE A 5 -10.44 25.29 -5.95
N ARG A 6 -10.87 26.15 -5.02
CA ARG A 6 -10.01 27.19 -4.42
C ARG A 6 -8.88 26.71 -3.52
N HIS A 7 -8.81 25.43 -3.13
CA HIS A 7 -7.70 24.97 -2.28
C HIS A 7 -6.37 24.80 -3.03
N TYR A 8 -6.39 24.63 -4.35
CA TYR A 8 -5.20 24.47 -5.19
C TYR A 8 -4.60 25.79 -5.69
N ASP A 9 -5.32 26.90 -5.49
CA ASP A 9 -5.03 28.23 -6.06
C ASP A 9 -4.31 29.17 -5.08
N ASN A 10 -3.99 28.71 -3.87
CA ASN A 10 -3.52 29.56 -2.77
C ASN A 10 -2.14 29.15 -2.23
N ILE A 11 -1.35 28.39 -2.99
CA ILE A 11 0.05 28.14 -2.62
C ILE A 11 0.85 29.42 -2.87
N PRO A 12 1.53 30.02 -1.87
CA PRO A 12 2.29 31.24 -2.10
C PRO A 12 3.38 31.04 -3.17
N SER A 13 3.59 32.04 -4.04
CA SER A 13 4.56 31.93 -5.16
C SER A 13 6.00 31.65 -4.73
N ASN A 14 6.34 31.91 -3.47
CA ASN A 14 7.65 31.56 -2.90
C ASN A 14 7.91 30.05 -2.78
N TRP A 15 6.92 29.19 -3.05
CA TRP A 15 7.06 27.74 -3.17
C TRP A 15 7.51 27.26 -4.55
N GLU A 16 7.49 28.11 -5.58
CA GLU A 16 7.90 27.74 -6.94
C GLU A 16 9.34 27.17 -6.99
N PRO A 17 10.34 27.75 -6.27
CA PRO A 17 11.67 27.16 -6.22
C PRO A 17 11.71 25.74 -5.63
N VAL A 18 10.80 25.42 -4.71
CA VAL A 18 10.70 24.08 -4.10
C VAL A 18 10.18 23.08 -5.13
N LEU A 19 9.14 23.44 -5.89
CA LEU A 19 8.60 22.60 -6.96
C LEU A 19 9.63 22.35 -8.07
N GLU A 20 10.34 23.39 -8.50
CA GLU A 20 11.44 23.28 -9.46
C GLU A 20 12.54 22.33 -8.98
N ARG A 21 12.90 22.42 -7.70
CA ARG A 21 13.90 21.53 -7.11
C ARG A 21 13.38 20.10 -6.99
N LEU A 22 12.11 19.90 -6.65
CA LEU A 22 11.49 18.58 -6.50
C LEU A 22 11.40 17.87 -7.86
N LYS A 23 11.04 18.60 -8.92
CA LYS A 23 11.07 18.12 -10.30
C LYS A 23 12.48 17.71 -10.74
N ARG A 24 13.52 18.48 -10.37
CA ARG A 24 14.92 18.13 -10.67
C ARG A 24 15.40 16.92 -9.87
N PHE A 25 15.00 16.81 -8.61
CA PHE A 25 15.29 15.66 -7.76
C PHE A 25 14.76 14.38 -8.39
N GLU A 26 13.49 14.37 -8.81
CA GLU A 26 12.91 13.21 -9.50
C GLU A 26 13.63 12.87 -10.81
N ALA A 27 13.95 13.87 -11.64
CA ALA A 27 14.67 13.66 -12.87
C ALA A 27 16.08 13.07 -12.64
N LEU A 28 16.72 13.40 -11.51
CA LEU A 28 17.99 12.81 -11.10
C LEU A 28 17.81 11.34 -10.67
N THR A 29 16.77 11.01 -9.90
CA THR A 29 16.42 9.62 -9.56
C THR A 29 16.32 8.76 -10.81
N GLN A 30 15.53 9.20 -11.79
CA GLN A 30 15.33 8.47 -13.06
C GLN A 30 16.64 8.29 -13.84
N GLN A 31 17.53 9.29 -13.83
CA GLN A 31 18.84 9.20 -14.47
C GLN A 31 19.75 8.19 -13.77
N ILE A 32 19.76 8.16 -12.44
CA ILE A 32 20.53 7.21 -11.64
C ILE A 32 20.04 5.79 -11.89
N ASP A 33 18.72 5.56 -11.83
CA ASP A 33 18.14 4.24 -12.06
C ASP A 33 18.43 3.72 -13.47
N LYS A 34 18.34 4.60 -14.47
CA LYS A 34 18.69 4.28 -15.85
C LYS A 34 20.19 3.93 -15.97
N ALA A 35 21.08 4.73 -15.39
CA ALA A 35 22.51 4.48 -15.41
C ALA A 35 22.87 3.16 -14.71
N LYS A 36 22.24 2.86 -13.56
CA LYS A 36 22.42 1.61 -12.83
C LYS A 36 22.00 0.40 -13.66
N LYS A 37 20.86 0.49 -14.37
CA LYS A 37 20.38 -0.56 -15.29
C LYS A 37 21.26 -0.76 -16.52
N GLU A 38 21.75 0.32 -17.14
CA GLU A 38 22.49 0.26 -18.41
C GLU A 38 23.99 0.01 -18.23
N GLN A 39 24.60 0.52 -17.16
CA GLN A 39 26.05 0.59 -17.00
C GLN A 39 26.55 -0.20 -15.78
N GLY A 40 25.65 -0.63 -14.88
CA GLY A 40 26.00 -1.41 -13.69
C GLY A 40 26.86 -0.66 -12.67
N THR A 41 26.99 0.67 -12.79
CA THR A 41 27.81 1.49 -11.91
C THR A 41 27.08 2.75 -11.46
N ASP A 42 27.20 3.08 -10.18
CA ASP A 42 26.73 4.35 -9.64
C ASP A 42 27.72 5.47 -9.94
N SER A 43 27.29 6.51 -10.66
CA SER A 43 28.11 7.71 -10.85
C SER A 43 28.17 8.50 -9.54
N THR A 44 29.31 8.48 -8.86
CA THR A 44 29.53 9.18 -7.59
C THR A 44 29.19 10.67 -7.67
N GLU A 45 29.42 11.31 -8.83
CA GLU A 45 29.11 12.73 -9.04
C GLU A 45 27.60 12.98 -9.12
N ILE A 46 26.86 12.10 -9.80
CA ILE A 46 25.39 12.20 -9.90
C ILE A 46 24.76 11.95 -8.53
N LEU A 47 25.24 10.94 -7.78
CA LEU A 47 24.78 10.67 -6.40
C LEU A 47 25.03 11.86 -5.47
N LYS A 48 26.22 12.49 -5.54
CA LYS A 48 26.50 13.70 -4.76
C LYS A 48 25.54 14.84 -5.11
N THR A 49 25.25 15.00 -6.39
CA THR A 49 24.29 16.01 -6.87
C THR A 49 22.87 15.70 -6.35
N PHE A 50 22.47 14.43 -6.36
CA PHE A 50 21.20 13.95 -5.82
C PHE A 50 21.03 14.32 -4.34
N TYR A 51 21.98 13.99 -3.45
CA TYR A 51 21.90 14.36 -2.03
C TYR A 51 21.94 15.88 -1.82
N THR A 52 22.72 16.61 -2.63
CA THR A 52 22.71 18.09 -2.57
C THR A 52 21.32 18.67 -2.92
N GLN A 53 20.58 18.06 -3.86
CA GLN A 53 19.21 18.46 -4.15
C GLN A 53 18.25 18.09 -3.03
N HIS A 54 18.38 16.88 -2.47
CA HIS A 54 17.58 16.43 -1.32
C HIS A 54 17.73 17.36 -0.11
N ASP A 55 18.96 17.64 0.32
CA ASP A 55 19.20 18.48 1.50
C ASP A 55 18.73 19.92 1.27
N GLY A 56 18.89 20.41 0.03
CA GLY A 56 18.32 21.68 -0.40
C GLY A 56 16.79 21.71 -0.30
N LEU A 57 16.11 20.62 -0.69
CA LEU A 57 14.65 20.49 -0.54
C LEU A 57 14.22 20.54 0.92
N MET A 58 14.93 19.83 1.80
CA MET A 58 14.63 19.81 3.24
C MET A 58 14.77 21.20 3.86
N SER A 59 15.90 21.86 3.63
CA SER A 59 16.14 23.21 4.13
C SER A 59 15.09 24.22 3.62
N ASP A 60 14.80 24.19 2.31
CA ASP A 60 13.82 25.07 1.69
C ASP A 60 12.39 24.84 2.21
N THR A 61 12.02 23.58 2.46
CA THR A 61 10.69 23.19 2.95
C THR A 61 10.52 23.55 4.42
N CYS A 62 11.49 23.23 5.29
CA CYS A 62 11.47 23.60 6.71
C CYS A 62 11.32 25.12 6.91
N ALA A 63 12.08 25.92 6.17
CA ALA A 63 12.02 27.38 6.25
C ALA A 63 10.62 27.96 5.92
N ARG A 64 9.82 27.24 5.12
CA ARG A 64 8.48 27.65 4.70
C ARG A 64 7.37 27.07 5.57
N LEU A 65 7.59 25.93 6.23
CA LEU A 65 6.61 25.28 7.10
C LEU A 65 6.35 26.01 8.42
N GLN A 66 7.33 26.75 8.95
CA GLN A 66 7.23 27.48 10.24
C GLN A 66 6.12 28.56 10.30
N ARG A 67 5.29 28.70 9.27
CA ARG A 67 4.26 29.75 9.12
C ARG A 67 2.84 29.22 8.83
N ALA A 68 2.63 27.91 8.80
CA ALA A 68 1.31 27.34 8.52
C ALA A 68 0.46 27.27 9.80
N PRO A 69 -0.80 27.73 9.81
CA PRO A 69 -1.69 27.53 10.94
C PRO A 69 -2.00 26.04 11.11
N THR A 70 -1.98 25.54 12.34
CA THR A 70 -2.44 24.19 12.69
C THR A 70 -3.96 24.15 12.61
N TYR A 71 -4.51 23.28 11.76
CA TYR A 71 -5.96 23.14 11.58
C TYR A 71 -6.59 22.10 12.52
N CYS A 72 -5.78 21.38 13.29
CA CYS A 72 -6.21 20.40 14.27
C CYS A 72 -6.11 21.00 15.67
N ASP A 73 -7.11 20.77 16.52
CA ASP A 73 -7.03 21.13 17.92
C ASP A 73 -6.04 20.23 18.67
N GLU A 74 -5.40 20.78 19.69
CA GLU A 74 -4.36 20.09 20.48
C GLU A 74 -4.89 18.81 21.13
N ALA A 75 -6.16 18.80 21.57
CA ALA A 75 -6.75 17.63 22.22
C ALA A 75 -6.95 16.46 21.25
N THR A 76 -7.29 16.73 20.00
CA THR A 76 -7.37 15.71 18.94
C THR A 76 -5.98 15.12 18.65
N LEU A 77 -4.94 15.95 18.57
CA LEU A 77 -3.56 15.49 18.37
C LEU A 77 -3.06 14.65 19.55
N ASP A 78 -3.31 15.12 20.77
CA ASP A 78 -2.97 14.41 22.00
C ASP A 78 -3.66 13.04 22.06
N THR A 79 -4.96 12.99 21.73
CA THR A 79 -5.72 11.74 21.70
C THR A 79 -5.13 10.77 20.68
N ALA A 80 -4.84 11.24 19.47
CA ALA A 80 -4.23 10.42 18.41
C ALA A 80 -2.83 9.90 18.81
N PHE A 81 -2.01 10.74 19.44
CA PHE A 81 -0.69 10.34 19.94
C PHE A 81 -0.80 9.27 21.04
N VAL A 82 -1.67 9.50 22.02
CA VAL A 82 -1.93 8.55 23.10
C VAL A 82 -2.41 7.21 22.54
N GLU A 83 -3.39 7.23 21.62
CA GLU A 83 -3.88 6.04 20.92
C GLU A 83 -2.75 5.25 20.24
N ALA A 84 -1.92 5.95 19.46
CA ALA A 84 -0.82 5.32 18.73
C ALA A 84 0.22 4.68 19.67
N VAL A 85 0.63 5.39 20.73
CA VAL A 85 1.58 4.87 21.71
C VAL A 85 0.98 3.66 22.46
N TRP A 86 -0.30 3.71 22.80
CA TRP A 86 -0.97 2.61 23.50
C TRP A 86 -1.08 1.36 22.64
N LEU A 87 -1.44 1.51 21.36
CA LEU A 87 -1.43 0.44 20.36
C LEU A 87 -0.04 -0.18 20.22
N ALA A 88 0.99 0.67 20.13
CA ALA A 88 2.38 0.23 20.02
C ALA A 88 2.84 -0.56 21.26
N LEU A 89 2.44 -0.14 22.47
CA LEU A 89 2.83 -0.83 23.71
C LEU A 89 2.15 -2.20 23.87
N GLU A 90 0.88 -2.30 23.51
CA GLU A 90 0.07 -3.49 23.78
C GLU A 90 0.12 -4.52 22.67
N HIS A 91 0.05 -4.08 21.41
CA HIS A 91 -0.33 -4.96 20.31
C HIS A 91 0.73 -5.07 19.22
N TYR A 92 1.58 -4.05 19.03
CA TYR A 92 2.64 -4.12 18.03
C TYR A 92 3.63 -5.28 18.23
N PRO A 93 4.10 -5.60 19.46
CA PRO A 93 4.92 -6.80 19.68
C PRO A 93 4.17 -8.09 19.35
N ALA A 94 2.86 -8.11 19.59
CA ALA A 94 2.01 -9.27 19.37
C ALA A 94 1.76 -9.57 17.89
N LEU A 95 2.18 -8.70 16.97
CA LEU A 95 2.17 -9.01 15.54
C LEU A 95 3.15 -10.11 15.22
N VAL A 96 4.38 -10.01 15.74
CA VAL A 96 5.44 -10.96 15.43
C VAL A 96 5.63 -11.98 16.54
N HIS A 97 5.42 -11.62 17.80
CA HIS A 97 5.64 -12.50 18.94
C HIS A 97 4.37 -12.70 19.76
N HIS A 98 3.87 -13.93 19.81
CA HIS A 98 2.77 -14.30 20.71
C HIS A 98 3.22 -15.45 21.64
N PRO A 99 2.91 -15.43 22.96
CA PRO A 99 3.42 -16.43 23.90
C PRO A 99 3.06 -17.89 23.56
N GLU A 100 1.97 -18.08 22.82
CA GLU A 100 1.45 -19.39 22.43
C GLU A 100 1.77 -19.76 20.97
N ILE A 101 2.51 -18.94 20.23
CA ILE A 101 2.85 -19.19 18.83
C ILE A 101 4.36 -19.05 18.68
N GLU A 102 5.01 -20.13 18.27
CA GLU A 102 6.45 -20.12 18.05
C GLU A 102 6.78 -19.42 16.72
N ASN A 103 7.78 -18.54 16.71
CA ASN A 103 8.31 -18.02 15.44
C ASN A 103 9.23 -19.05 14.79
N LEU A 104 9.08 -19.25 13.48
CA LEU A 104 9.94 -20.14 12.71
C LEU A 104 10.64 -19.38 11.60
N ASP A 105 11.90 -19.74 11.37
CA ASP A 105 12.66 -19.33 10.20
C ASP A 105 13.48 -20.52 9.70
N THR A 106 12.94 -21.18 8.69
CA THR A 106 13.63 -22.27 7.97
C THR A 106 14.36 -21.76 6.72
N ALA A 107 14.18 -20.47 6.38
CA ALA A 107 14.81 -19.83 5.25
C ALA A 107 16.21 -19.29 5.59
N GLY A 108 16.48 -19.05 6.87
CA GLY A 108 17.76 -18.55 7.37
C GLY A 108 17.92 -17.05 7.13
N SER A 109 16.86 -16.28 7.39
CA SER A 109 16.94 -14.81 7.37
C SER A 109 18.03 -14.33 8.32
N LYS A 110 18.79 -13.35 7.87
CA LYS A 110 19.89 -12.79 8.67
C LYS A 110 19.43 -11.65 9.57
N ILE A 111 18.23 -11.13 9.34
CA ILE A 111 17.71 -9.92 9.99
C ILE A 111 16.46 -10.16 10.83
N PHE A 112 15.72 -11.25 10.59
CA PHE A 112 14.44 -11.52 11.23
C PHE A 112 14.48 -11.41 12.76
N THR A 113 15.46 -12.09 13.38
CA THR A 113 15.60 -12.13 14.85
C THR A 113 16.33 -10.92 15.42
N LEU A 114 16.84 -10.02 14.58
CA LEU A 114 17.55 -8.82 15.03
C LEU A 114 16.56 -7.68 15.32
N PHE A 115 15.45 -7.59 14.59
CA PHE A 115 14.48 -6.53 14.82
C PHE A 115 13.76 -6.71 16.16
N ALA A 116 13.69 -5.64 16.96
CA ALA A 116 12.97 -5.62 18.23
C ALA A 116 11.89 -4.52 18.23
N PRO A 117 10.66 -4.79 18.71
CA PRO A 117 9.63 -3.77 18.85
C PRO A 117 10.04 -2.74 19.92
N ASP A 118 9.53 -1.51 19.81
CA ASP A 118 9.84 -0.43 20.77
C ASP A 118 9.23 -0.65 22.16
N ALA A 119 8.16 -1.44 22.22
CA ALA A 119 7.50 -1.73 23.49
C ALA A 119 8.38 -2.62 24.38
N PRO A 120 8.48 -2.31 25.68
CA PRO A 120 9.19 -3.16 26.63
C PRO A 120 8.62 -4.59 26.64
N ALA A 121 9.49 -5.59 26.63
CA ALA A 121 9.08 -7.00 26.72
C ALA A 121 8.37 -7.30 28.05
N VAL A 122 8.74 -6.60 29.13
CA VAL A 122 8.21 -6.83 30.49
C VAL A 122 6.87 -6.12 30.68
N SER A 123 5.83 -6.87 31.08
CA SER A 123 4.48 -6.35 31.28
C SER A 123 4.43 -5.19 32.29
N ASP A 124 5.19 -5.29 33.39
CA ASP A 124 5.23 -4.24 34.42
C ASP A 124 5.80 -2.91 33.90
N GLU A 125 6.72 -2.96 32.94
CA GLU A 125 7.29 -1.75 32.34
C GLU A 125 6.30 -1.10 31.38
N ARG A 126 5.57 -1.90 30.61
CA ARG A 126 4.45 -1.42 29.76
C ARG A 126 3.39 -0.73 30.60
N GLU A 127 2.98 -1.31 31.72
CA GLU A 127 1.99 -0.71 32.61
C GLU A 127 2.50 0.61 33.23
N LYS A 128 3.78 0.68 33.62
CA LYS A 128 4.39 1.93 34.08
C LYS A 128 4.38 3.02 33.00
N LEU A 129 4.62 2.66 31.74
CA LEU A 129 4.57 3.61 30.62
C LEU A 129 3.14 4.12 30.38
N LYS A 130 2.13 3.25 30.43
CA LYS A 130 0.72 3.67 30.36
C LYS A 130 0.35 4.67 31.46
N ILE A 131 0.75 4.40 32.71
CA ILE A 131 0.50 5.32 33.84
C ILE A 131 1.20 6.67 33.61
N ARG A 132 2.40 6.69 33.01
CA ARG A 132 3.11 7.93 32.66
C ARG A 132 2.38 8.68 31.55
N LEU A 133 1.91 7.98 30.52
CA LEU A 133 1.16 8.54 29.41
C LEU A 133 -0.16 9.17 29.89
N GLN A 134 -0.91 8.46 30.74
CA GLN A 134 -2.11 8.98 31.39
C GLN A 134 -1.86 10.29 32.14
N ARG A 135 -0.75 10.36 32.90
CA ARG A 135 -0.38 11.57 33.65
C ARG A 135 0.07 12.72 32.75
N ALA A 136 0.84 12.43 31.70
CA ALA A 136 1.35 13.44 30.79
C ALA A 136 0.22 14.14 30.02
N PHE A 137 -0.78 13.39 29.60
CA PHE A 137 -1.92 13.87 28.81
C PHE A 137 -3.19 14.13 29.65
N ASN A 138 -3.10 14.09 30.99
CA ASN A 138 -4.20 14.28 31.92
C ASN A 138 -5.45 13.44 31.61
N LEU A 139 -5.25 12.18 31.21
CA LEU A 139 -6.34 11.27 30.89
C LEU A 139 -7.05 10.81 32.16
N ASP A 140 -8.36 11.02 32.25
CA ASP A 140 -9.18 10.49 33.33
C ASP A 140 -9.49 8.99 33.15
N SER A 141 -10.07 8.35 34.17
CA SER A 141 -10.39 6.93 34.11
C SER A 141 -11.40 6.60 33.00
N GLU A 142 -12.34 7.50 32.71
CA GLU A 142 -13.36 7.29 31.69
C GLU A 142 -12.76 7.30 30.28
N MET A 143 -11.83 8.22 30.00
CA MET A 143 -11.05 8.27 28.77
C MET A 143 -10.21 7.00 28.59
N VAL A 144 -9.54 6.54 29.64
CA VAL A 144 -8.73 5.30 29.61
C VAL A 144 -9.61 4.07 29.35
N ASP A 145 -10.76 3.96 30.02
CA ASP A 145 -11.68 2.83 29.85
C ASP A 145 -12.31 2.82 28.45
N ARG A 146 -12.62 3.99 27.90
CA ARG A 146 -13.06 4.14 26.51
C ARG A 146 -11.96 3.73 25.54
N LEU A 147 -10.76 4.30 25.67
CA LEU A 147 -9.61 3.97 24.84
C LEU A 147 -9.33 2.46 24.83
N THR A 148 -9.31 1.83 26.00
CA THR A 148 -9.07 0.39 26.12
C THR A 148 -10.14 -0.43 25.40
N ARG A 149 -11.42 -0.02 25.48
CA ARG A 149 -12.52 -0.69 24.75
C ARG A 149 -12.37 -0.50 23.24
N ASP A 150 -12.10 0.72 22.79
CA ASP A 150 -11.99 1.06 21.37
C ASP A 150 -10.80 0.30 20.73
N LEU A 151 -9.65 0.27 21.41
CA LEU A 151 -8.49 -0.50 20.96
C LEU A 151 -8.75 -2.01 20.96
N SER A 152 -9.51 -2.55 21.90
CA SER A 152 -9.88 -3.98 21.91
C SER A 152 -10.77 -4.37 20.73
N VAL A 153 -11.59 -3.45 20.23
CA VAL A 153 -12.39 -3.66 19.00
C VAL A 153 -11.47 -3.56 17.78
N ARG A 154 -10.68 -2.49 17.69
CA ARG A 154 -9.76 -2.22 16.57
C ARG A 154 -8.73 -3.34 16.36
N THR A 155 -8.27 -3.98 17.44
CA THR A 155 -7.27 -5.07 17.37
C THR A 155 -7.88 -6.47 17.24
N SER A 156 -9.20 -6.58 16.98
CA SER A 156 -9.83 -7.86 16.70
C SER A 156 -9.23 -8.62 15.49
N PRO A 157 -8.80 -7.98 14.37
CA PRO A 157 -8.16 -8.69 13.26
C PRO A 157 -6.90 -9.45 13.68
N LEU A 158 -6.07 -8.85 14.55
CA LEU A 158 -4.88 -9.50 15.09
C LEU A 158 -5.24 -10.76 15.88
N ARG A 159 -6.29 -10.72 16.72
CA ARG A 159 -6.73 -11.89 17.47
C ARG A 159 -7.20 -13.02 16.56
N HIS A 160 -7.91 -12.68 15.47
CA HIS A 160 -8.34 -13.67 14.47
C HIS A 160 -7.14 -14.34 13.80
N ARG A 161 -6.11 -13.56 13.42
CA ARG A 161 -4.85 -14.09 12.89
C ARG A 161 -4.16 -15.04 13.86
N HIS A 162 -4.09 -14.70 15.15
CA HIS A 162 -3.52 -15.61 16.16
C HIS A 162 -4.31 -16.91 16.31
N GLN A 163 -5.63 -16.88 16.20
CA GLN A 163 -6.45 -18.09 16.23
C GLN A 163 -6.20 -18.97 15.00
N ILE A 164 -6.18 -18.38 13.81
CA ILE A 164 -5.91 -19.10 12.55
C ILE A 164 -4.49 -19.65 12.54
N MET A 165 -3.50 -18.87 12.97
CA MET A 165 -2.11 -19.30 13.05
C MET A 165 -1.94 -20.52 13.96
N ARG A 166 -2.59 -20.54 15.14
CA ARG A 166 -2.57 -21.70 16.04
C ARG A 166 -3.21 -22.94 15.41
N SER A 167 -4.31 -22.78 14.67
CA SER A 167 -4.93 -23.88 13.92
C SER A 167 -3.99 -24.44 12.86
N LEU A 168 -3.36 -23.57 12.06
CA LEU A 168 -2.37 -23.97 11.04
C LEU A 168 -1.14 -24.65 11.66
N GLU A 169 -0.58 -24.06 12.73
CA GLU A 169 0.56 -24.61 13.46
C GLU A 169 0.26 -26.02 13.98
N THR A 170 -0.90 -26.22 14.59
CA THR A 170 -1.32 -27.51 15.13
C THR A 170 -1.53 -28.55 14.02
N ARG A 171 -2.20 -28.16 12.93
CA ARG A 171 -2.57 -29.06 11.83
C ARG A 171 -1.37 -29.56 11.04
N PHE A 172 -0.39 -28.70 10.82
CA PHE A 172 0.81 -28.99 10.04
C PHE A 172 2.06 -29.12 10.94
N ASN A 173 1.89 -29.27 12.25
CA ASN A 173 2.96 -29.43 13.24
C ASN A 173 4.17 -28.49 13.00
N LEU A 174 3.88 -27.20 12.78
CA LEU A 174 4.86 -26.19 12.41
C LEU A 174 5.60 -25.67 13.65
N VAL A 175 6.41 -26.53 14.28
CA VAL A 175 7.23 -26.22 15.46
C VAL A 175 8.69 -26.56 15.19
N SER A 176 9.63 -25.84 15.81
CA SER A 176 11.06 -25.88 15.43
C SER A 176 11.73 -27.22 15.73
N ASP A 177 11.24 -27.96 16.72
CA ASP A 177 11.75 -29.26 17.14
C ASP A 177 11.18 -30.43 16.33
N ASN A 178 10.28 -30.18 15.38
CA ASN A 178 9.70 -31.21 14.53
C ASN A 178 10.74 -31.75 13.52
N PRO A 179 11.15 -33.04 13.58
CA PRO A 179 12.13 -33.61 12.66
C PRO A 179 11.62 -33.72 11.22
N LYS A 180 10.32 -33.50 10.97
CA LYS A 180 9.68 -33.52 9.66
C LYS A 180 9.26 -32.13 9.19
N LEU A 181 9.77 -31.06 9.80
CA LEU A 181 9.33 -29.68 9.53
C LEU A 181 9.34 -29.32 8.03
N ASP A 182 10.37 -29.70 7.28
CA ASP A 182 10.44 -29.44 5.83
C ASP A 182 9.32 -30.16 5.04
N ALA A 183 8.93 -31.38 5.47
CA ALA A 183 7.88 -32.15 4.82
C ALA A 183 6.49 -31.57 5.14
N GLU A 184 6.27 -31.19 6.40
CA GLU A 184 5.03 -30.54 6.82
C GLU A 184 4.88 -29.13 6.20
N THR A 185 5.97 -28.38 6.10
CA THR A 185 6.01 -27.07 5.41
C THR A 185 5.58 -27.23 3.95
N LEU A 186 6.13 -28.23 3.24
CA LEU A 186 5.73 -28.53 1.87
C LEU A 186 4.27 -28.99 1.80
N GLN A 187 3.81 -29.80 2.75
CA GLN A 187 2.42 -30.26 2.80
C GLN A 187 1.43 -29.11 2.96
N LEU A 188 1.73 -28.16 3.86
CA LEU A 188 0.95 -26.93 3.97
C LEU A 188 0.98 -26.17 2.64
N PHE A 189 2.16 -25.92 2.08
CA PHE A 189 2.28 -25.18 0.81
C PHE A 189 1.51 -25.84 -0.33
N GLN A 190 1.54 -27.17 -0.46
CA GLN A 190 0.78 -27.90 -1.48
C GLN A 190 -0.73 -27.91 -1.22
N SER A 191 -1.15 -27.76 0.04
CA SER A 191 -2.56 -27.58 0.39
C SER A 191 -3.06 -26.19 0.00
N LEU A 192 -2.17 -25.19 0.05
CA LEU A 192 -2.45 -23.80 -0.36
C LEU A 192 -2.32 -23.59 -1.88
N TYR A 193 -1.37 -24.29 -2.50
CA TYR A 193 -1.07 -24.23 -3.93
C TYR A 193 -1.10 -25.65 -4.54
N PRO A 194 -2.30 -26.18 -4.85
CA PRO A 194 -2.43 -27.50 -5.43
C PRO A 194 -1.60 -27.66 -6.71
N GLY A 195 -0.83 -28.74 -6.78
CA GLY A 195 0.04 -29.03 -7.93
C GLY A 195 1.39 -28.31 -7.90
N ALA A 196 1.76 -27.67 -6.78
CA ALA A 196 3.09 -27.10 -6.60
C ALA A 196 4.21 -28.12 -6.92
N PRO A 197 5.20 -27.74 -7.75
CA PRO A 197 6.20 -28.67 -8.28
C PRO A 197 7.32 -29.03 -7.31
N PHE A 198 7.34 -28.47 -6.10
CA PHE A 198 8.47 -28.55 -5.17
C PHE A 198 8.63 -29.90 -4.46
N GLU A 199 9.88 -30.17 -4.09
CA GLU A 199 10.32 -31.27 -3.24
C GLU A 199 10.54 -30.82 -1.79
N THR A 200 10.68 -31.80 -0.88
CA THR A 200 10.92 -31.52 0.54
C THR A 200 12.19 -30.72 0.73
N GLY A 201 12.08 -29.61 1.45
CA GLY A 201 13.19 -28.70 1.75
C GLY A 201 13.42 -27.59 0.71
N GLU A 202 12.75 -27.61 -0.45
CA GLU A 202 12.81 -26.51 -1.43
C GLU A 202 11.93 -25.33 -1.03
N VAL A 203 10.76 -25.60 -0.46
CA VAL A 203 9.89 -24.56 0.12
C VAL A 203 10.40 -24.25 1.52
N LYS A 204 10.88 -23.03 1.72
CA LYS A 204 11.22 -22.51 3.04
C LYS A 204 10.07 -21.68 3.60
N LEU A 205 10.06 -21.50 4.91
CA LEU A 205 9.01 -20.81 5.65
C LEU A 205 9.62 -19.89 6.70
N VAL A 206 9.18 -18.64 6.68
CA VAL A 206 9.21 -17.75 7.84
C VAL A 206 7.79 -17.63 8.40
N LYS A 207 7.61 -17.96 9.68
CA LYS A 207 6.34 -17.88 10.40
C LYS A 207 6.48 -16.93 11.56
N THR A 208 5.56 -15.97 11.65
CA THR A 208 5.36 -15.10 12.80
C THR A 208 4.04 -15.44 13.50
N SER A 209 3.71 -14.76 14.59
CA SER A 209 2.37 -14.92 15.17
C SER A 209 1.22 -14.51 14.25
N SER A 210 1.45 -13.62 13.28
CA SER A 210 0.39 -13.05 12.42
C SER A 210 0.52 -13.37 10.94
N ALA A 211 1.65 -13.89 10.45
CA ALA A 211 1.91 -14.08 9.03
C ALA A 211 2.78 -15.32 8.72
N LEU A 212 2.59 -15.87 7.51
CA LEU A 212 3.39 -16.94 6.91
C LEU A 212 4.00 -16.43 5.61
N TYR A 213 5.32 -16.50 5.47
CA TYR A 213 6.04 -16.19 4.24
C TYR A 213 6.71 -17.45 3.70
N PHE A 214 6.16 -17.99 2.61
CA PHE A 214 6.78 -19.09 1.88
C PHE A 214 7.89 -18.53 0.99
N CYS A 215 9.11 -18.96 1.24
CA CYS A 215 10.29 -18.49 0.54
C CYS A 215 10.68 -19.53 -0.51
N LEU A 216 10.56 -19.16 -1.79
CA LEU A 216 10.74 -20.08 -2.92
C LEU A 216 12.04 -19.78 -3.68
N PRO A 217 12.72 -20.80 -4.22
CA PRO A 217 13.85 -20.58 -5.10
C PRO A 217 13.41 -19.91 -6.41
N THR A 218 14.19 -18.96 -6.92
CA THR A 218 13.92 -18.25 -8.18
C THR A 218 14.32 -19.06 -9.42
N GLU A 219 15.18 -20.07 -9.25
CA GLU A 219 15.63 -20.98 -10.28
C GLU A 219 15.51 -22.45 -9.84
N PRO A 220 15.37 -23.40 -10.78
CA PRO A 220 15.40 -24.82 -10.44
C PRO A 220 16.75 -25.23 -9.82
N ARG A 221 16.73 -26.19 -8.89
CA ARG A 221 17.93 -26.66 -8.18
C ARG A 221 19.02 -27.22 -9.11
N GLU A 222 18.68 -27.75 -10.27
CA GLU A 222 19.65 -28.20 -11.30
C GLU A 222 20.61 -27.09 -11.78
N ASN A 223 20.24 -25.82 -11.61
CA ASN A 223 21.10 -24.66 -11.92
C ASN A 223 21.91 -24.15 -10.71
N LEU A 224 21.54 -24.53 -9.48
CA LEU A 224 22.29 -24.16 -8.28
C LEU A 224 23.54 -25.03 -8.23
N GLN A 225 24.69 -24.46 -8.61
CA GLN A 225 25.99 -25.11 -8.51
C GLN A 225 26.34 -25.41 -7.04
N GLU A 226 25.85 -26.52 -6.50
CA GLU A 226 26.44 -27.10 -5.30
C GLU A 226 27.85 -27.61 -5.65
N PRO A 227 28.88 -27.33 -4.83
CA PRO A 227 30.21 -27.87 -5.05
C PRO A 227 30.13 -29.39 -4.90
N SER A 228 30.30 -30.10 -6.01
CA SER A 228 30.18 -31.56 -6.06
C SER A 228 31.08 -32.19 -4.99
N PRO A 229 30.56 -33.07 -4.11
CA PRO A 229 31.41 -33.88 -3.27
C PRO A 229 32.26 -34.82 -4.16
N PRO A 230 33.42 -35.29 -3.66
CA PRO A 230 34.30 -36.15 -4.44
C PRO A 230 33.55 -37.40 -4.87
N ILE A 231 33.55 -37.65 -6.17
CA ILE A 231 32.96 -38.80 -6.84
C ILE A 231 33.71 -40.05 -6.36
N ASP A 232 33.06 -40.84 -5.52
CA ASP A 232 33.33 -42.28 -5.35
C ASP A 232 32.07 -42.92 -4.73
N ASP A 233 31.09 -43.23 -5.59
CA ASP A 233 30.60 -44.60 -5.77
C ASP A 233 29.36 -44.61 -6.66
N ALA A 234 29.42 -45.48 -7.65
CA ALA A 234 28.45 -45.56 -8.72
C ALA A 234 27.31 -46.54 -8.38
N ARG A 235 26.11 -46.14 -8.82
CA ARG A 235 24.92 -46.94 -9.15
C ARG A 235 23.96 -47.26 -8.00
N GLU A 236 22.89 -46.48 -7.96
CA GLU A 236 21.55 -47.01 -8.24
C GLU A 236 20.79 -45.98 -9.08
N GLU A 237 20.09 -46.45 -10.11
CA GLU A 237 19.22 -45.68 -10.99
C GLU A 237 18.09 -45.06 -10.18
N SER A 238 18.31 -43.87 -9.61
CA SER A 238 17.21 -43.02 -9.21
C SER A 238 16.55 -42.52 -10.49
N GLN A 239 15.43 -43.16 -10.86
CA GLN A 239 14.36 -42.52 -11.62
C GLN A 239 13.77 -41.37 -10.78
N THR A 240 14.59 -40.39 -10.42
CA THR A 240 14.11 -39.12 -9.87
C THR A 240 13.27 -38.51 -10.97
N SER A 241 11.98 -38.35 -10.67
CA SER A 241 10.99 -37.71 -11.52
C SER A 241 11.53 -36.36 -12.00
N GLN A 242 12.13 -36.32 -13.18
CA GLN A 242 12.38 -35.08 -13.90
C GLN A 242 11.00 -34.54 -14.30
N ARG A 243 10.32 -33.90 -13.35
CA ARG A 243 9.19 -33.02 -13.67
C ARG A 243 9.72 -32.01 -14.69
N PRO A 244 9.02 -31.79 -15.81
CA PRO A 244 9.56 -30.93 -16.86
C PRO A 244 9.91 -29.56 -16.28
N LYS A 245 11.15 -29.10 -16.47
CA LYS A 245 11.63 -27.75 -16.09
C LYS A 245 10.62 -26.65 -16.48
N THR A 246 9.96 -26.83 -17.62
CA THR A 246 8.89 -25.97 -18.13
C THR A 246 7.67 -25.84 -17.21
N TYR A 247 7.33 -26.90 -16.45
CA TYR A 247 6.23 -26.88 -15.48
C TYR A 247 6.60 -26.05 -14.24
N TYR A 248 7.83 -26.23 -13.74
CA TYR A 248 8.38 -25.45 -12.63
C TYR A 248 8.42 -23.95 -12.96
N GLU A 249 9.00 -23.60 -14.11
CA GLU A 249 9.07 -22.20 -14.59
C GLU A 249 7.68 -21.59 -14.79
N LYS A 250 6.72 -22.37 -15.31
CA LYS A 250 5.33 -21.91 -15.47
C LYS A 250 4.67 -21.63 -14.12
N PHE A 251 4.91 -22.48 -13.11
CA PHE A 251 4.37 -22.29 -11.77
C PHE A 251 4.96 -21.05 -11.11
N LEU A 252 6.28 -20.89 -11.12
CA LEU A 252 6.94 -19.70 -10.59
C LEU A 252 6.46 -18.44 -11.27
N ARG A 253 6.36 -18.43 -12.61
CA ARG A 253 5.81 -17.27 -13.34
C ARG A 253 4.41 -16.91 -12.86
N LYS A 254 3.54 -17.91 -12.66
CA LYS A 254 2.19 -17.68 -12.12
C LYS A 254 2.23 -17.06 -10.73
N ILE A 255 3.06 -17.57 -9.82
CA ILE A 255 3.16 -17.04 -8.46
C ILE A 255 3.74 -15.61 -8.44
N TRP A 256 4.63 -15.28 -9.38
CA TRP A 256 5.23 -13.95 -9.48
C TRP A 256 4.38 -12.94 -10.28
N GLU A 257 3.25 -13.35 -10.86
CA GLU A 257 2.27 -12.45 -11.49
C GLU A 257 1.48 -11.70 -10.39
N VAL A 258 2.11 -10.75 -9.70
CA VAL A 258 1.46 -9.99 -8.62
C VAL A 258 0.29 -9.17 -9.18
N GLU A 259 -0.89 -9.33 -8.58
CA GLU A 259 -1.97 -8.34 -8.70
C GLU A 259 -1.77 -7.28 -7.61
N PRO A 260 -1.30 -6.06 -7.95
CA PRO A 260 -1.05 -5.04 -6.95
C PRO A 260 -2.34 -4.71 -6.19
N PHE A 261 -2.23 -4.53 -4.88
CA PHE A 261 -3.30 -4.06 -3.99
C PHE A 261 -4.48 -5.01 -3.73
N ALA A 262 -4.54 -6.19 -4.37
CA ALA A 262 -5.65 -7.12 -4.16
C ALA A 262 -5.70 -7.67 -2.71
N HIS A 263 -4.54 -7.86 -2.07
CA HIS A 263 -4.42 -8.67 -0.84
C HIS A 263 -3.53 -8.07 0.26
N PHE A 264 -3.52 -6.73 0.42
CA PHE A 264 -2.73 -6.04 1.45
C PHE A 264 -2.94 -6.65 2.87
N PRO A 265 -1.88 -6.82 3.68
CA PRO A 265 -0.50 -6.34 3.53
C PRO A 265 0.41 -7.26 2.70
N VAL A 266 -0.11 -8.37 2.20
CA VAL A 266 0.68 -9.34 1.44
C VAL A 266 0.48 -9.14 -0.05
N PHE A 267 1.57 -8.93 -0.76
CA PHE A 267 1.53 -8.83 -2.22
C PHE A 267 1.78 -10.21 -2.84
N GLY A 268 0.81 -10.73 -3.59
CA GLY A 268 0.93 -12.05 -4.23
C GLY A 268 -0.35 -12.49 -4.92
N THR A 269 -0.31 -13.69 -5.50
CA THR A 269 -1.44 -14.30 -6.23
C THR A 269 -2.29 -15.24 -5.38
N PHE A 270 -2.11 -15.20 -4.07
CA PHE A 270 -2.82 -16.10 -3.17
C PHE A 270 -4.22 -15.58 -2.92
N ASP A 271 -5.24 -16.35 -3.30
CA ASP A 271 -6.62 -16.12 -2.90
C ASP A 271 -7.13 -17.34 -2.14
N ALA A 272 -7.51 -17.15 -0.88
CA ALA A 272 -8.04 -18.22 -0.06
C ALA A 272 -9.39 -18.76 -0.60
N GLU A 273 -10.12 -18.02 -1.43
CA GLU A 273 -11.33 -18.52 -2.06
C GLU A 273 -11.06 -19.71 -2.99
N ASP A 274 -9.87 -19.78 -3.59
CA ASP A 274 -9.43 -20.88 -4.44
C ASP A 274 -8.99 -22.12 -3.63
N LEU A 275 -8.89 -22.02 -2.29
CA LEU A 275 -8.54 -23.14 -1.44
C LEU A 275 -9.65 -24.18 -1.38
N ASP A 276 -9.23 -25.43 -1.12
CA ASP A 276 -10.12 -26.50 -0.75
C ASP A 276 -11.06 -26.08 0.39
N LEU A 277 -12.36 -26.21 0.13
CA LEU A 277 -13.41 -25.77 1.05
C LEU A 277 -13.36 -26.53 2.37
N THR A 278 -12.95 -27.80 2.36
CA THR A 278 -12.86 -28.60 3.58
C THR A 278 -11.80 -28.05 4.51
N LEU A 279 -10.60 -27.71 4.01
CA LEU A 279 -9.55 -27.08 4.83
C LEU A 279 -10.05 -25.77 5.48
N ARG A 280 -10.74 -24.91 4.73
CA ARG A 280 -11.27 -23.64 5.26
C ARG A 280 -12.35 -23.85 6.32
N GLN A 281 -13.26 -24.79 6.11
CA GLN A 281 -14.31 -25.14 7.08
C GLN A 281 -13.73 -25.71 8.37
N GLU A 282 -12.68 -26.51 8.24
CA GLU A 282 -11.97 -27.10 9.37
C GLU A 282 -11.25 -26.03 10.21
N ILE A 283 -10.58 -25.06 9.57
CA ILE A 283 -9.99 -23.92 10.29
C ILE A 283 -11.08 -23.07 10.96
N ALA A 284 -12.20 -22.82 10.27
CA ALA A 284 -13.34 -22.09 10.85
C ALA A 284 -13.92 -22.80 12.09
N ALA A 285 -14.02 -24.12 12.05
CA ALA A 285 -14.46 -24.93 13.18
C ALA A 285 -13.48 -24.87 14.36
N ASP A 286 -12.18 -24.96 14.11
CA ASP A 286 -11.14 -24.88 15.16
C ASP A 286 -11.11 -23.52 15.86
N THR A 287 -11.33 -22.46 15.09
CA THR A 287 -11.18 -21.07 15.54
C THR A 287 -12.48 -20.46 16.05
N ASN A 288 -13.63 -21.11 15.79
CA ASN A 288 -14.97 -20.58 16.01
C ASN A 288 -15.18 -19.20 15.32
N LEU A 289 -14.60 -19.04 14.13
CA LEU A 289 -14.78 -17.89 13.26
C LEU A 289 -15.72 -18.23 12.10
N SER A 290 -16.27 -17.22 11.43
CA SER A 290 -17.03 -17.46 10.20
C SER A 290 -16.10 -17.92 9.08
N LEU A 291 -16.64 -18.74 8.16
CA LEU A 291 -15.89 -19.18 6.97
C LEU A 291 -15.39 -18.00 6.13
N GLU A 292 -16.21 -16.96 5.98
CA GLU A 292 -15.88 -15.73 5.26
C GLU A 292 -14.67 -15.03 5.91
N LEU A 293 -14.68 -14.87 7.23
CA LEU A 293 -13.59 -14.22 7.95
C LEU A 293 -12.30 -15.03 7.93
N VAL A 294 -12.39 -16.36 8.02
CA VAL A 294 -11.22 -17.24 7.85
C VAL A 294 -10.64 -17.09 6.45
N THR A 295 -11.51 -17.09 5.43
CA THR A 295 -11.07 -16.96 4.04
C THR A 295 -10.38 -15.62 3.82
N SER A 296 -11.02 -14.50 4.19
CA SER A 296 -10.42 -13.17 4.02
C SER A 296 -9.12 -12.99 4.81
N THR A 297 -9.03 -13.54 6.03
CA THR A 297 -7.82 -13.44 6.85
C THR A 297 -6.68 -14.29 6.28
N LEU A 298 -6.96 -15.51 5.79
CA LEU A 298 -5.96 -16.37 5.15
C LEU A 298 -5.32 -15.69 3.95
N THR A 299 -6.13 -15.08 3.07
CA THR A 299 -5.67 -14.34 1.89
C THR A 299 -4.62 -13.28 2.24
N ARG A 300 -4.71 -12.66 3.42
CA ARG A 300 -3.88 -11.52 3.82
C ARG A 300 -2.71 -11.86 4.73
N MET A 301 -2.66 -13.09 5.26
CA MET A 301 -1.59 -13.52 6.16
C MET A 301 -0.56 -14.44 5.49
N ILE A 302 -0.82 -14.92 4.26
CA ILE A 302 0.04 -15.88 3.54
C ILE A 302 0.71 -15.19 2.36
N GLY A 303 2.01 -14.91 2.48
CA GLY A 303 2.85 -14.36 1.43
C GLY A 303 3.80 -15.36 0.81
N VAL A 304 4.26 -15.03 -0.39
CA VAL A 304 5.31 -15.79 -1.09
C VAL A 304 6.41 -14.84 -1.51
N LEU A 305 7.63 -15.13 -1.08
CA LEU A 305 8.81 -14.30 -1.34
C LEU A 305 9.86 -15.08 -2.14
N PRO A 306 10.60 -14.42 -3.04
CA PRO A 306 11.81 -14.99 -3.60
C PRO A 306 12.83 -15.20 -2.47
N LEU A 307 13.29 -16.44 -2.26
CA LEU A 307 14.26 -16.78 -1.22
C LEU A 307 15.53 -15.90 -1.25
N PRO A 308 16.13 -15.56 -2.42
CA PRO A 308 17.30 -14.69 -2.47
C PRO A 308 17.01 -13.23 -2.06
N GLU A 309 15.74 -12.81 -2.08
CA GLU A 309 15.33 -11.44 -1.73
C GLU A 309 14.62 -11.39 -0.37
N LEU A 310 14.55 -12.48 0.40
CA LEU A 310 13.83 -12.53 1.66
C LEU A 310 14.15 -11.35 2.59
N ASP A 311 15.43 -11.11 2.86
CA ASP A 311 15.88 -10.05 3.78
C ASP A 311 15.59 -8.63 3.24
N LYS A 312 15.27 -8.46 1.95
CA LYS A 312 14.81 -7.17 1.40
C LYS A 312 13.41 -6.81 1.88
N TYR A 313 12.55 -7.82 1.98
CA TYR A 313 11.11 -7.64 2.20
C TYR A 313 10.71 -7.91 3.65
N LEU A 314 11.44 -8.79 4.35
CA LEU A 314 10.92 -9.35 5.60
C LEU A 314 10.67 -8.30 6.69
N ILE A 315 11.59 -7.34 6.91
CA ILE A 315 11.36 -6.27 7.89
C ILE A 315 10.25 -5.34 7.42
N HIS A 316 10.31 -4.91 6.15
CA HIS A 316 9.34 -4.00 5.54
C HIS A 316 7.92 -4.55 5.63
N ASP A 317 7.69 -5.78 5.18
CA ASP A 317 6.35 -6.36 5.12
C ASP A 317 5.88 -6.78 6.51
N THR A 318 6.73 -7.49 7.27
CA THR A 318 6.34 -8.05 8.58
C THR A 318 6.14 -6.97 9.63
N TRP A 319 7.11 -6.07 9.76
CA TRP A 319 7.10 -5.05 10.81
C TRP A 319 6.56 -3.72 10.28
N GLY A 320 6.71 -3.42 8.99
CA GLY A 320 6.21 -2.19 8.37
C GLY A 320 4.75 -2.25 7.94
N HIS A 321 4.25 -3.34 7.36
CA HIS A 321 2.87 -3.40 6.86
C HIS A 321 1.87 -4.20 7.72
N GLN A 322 2.28 -5.32 8.36
CA GLN A 322 1.29 -6.16 9.08
C GLN A 322 0.52 -5.41 10.16
N TRP A 323 1.17 -4.46 10.84
CA TRP A 323 0.49 -3.63 11.85
C TRP A 323 -0.51 -2.65 11.25
N GLN A 324 -0.26 -2.19 10.02
CA GLN A 324 -1.14 -1.25 9.33
C GLN A 324 -2.48 -1.91 9.00
N GLU A 325 -2.48 -3.19 8.62
CA GLU A 325 -3.73 -3.94 8.43
C GLU A 325 -4.36 -4.35 9.78
N SER A 326 -3.56 -4.84 10.72
CA SER A 326 -4.12 -5.48 11.92
C SER A 326 -4.49 -4.53 13.04
N LEU A 327 -3.94 -3.31 13.02
CA LEU A 327 -4.12 -2.29 14.04
C LEU A 327 -4.72 -0.98 13.51
N LEU A 328 -4.79 -0.77 12.18
CA LEU A 328 -5.37 0.42 11.55
C LEU A 328 -6.37 0.01 10.44
N ASP A 329 -7.16 0.98 9.98
CA ASP A 329 -8.20 0.77 8.97
C ASP A 329 -7.66 0.86 7.53
N PHE A 330 -6.51 0.21 7.25
CA PHE A 330 -5.90 0.21 5.90
C PHE A 330 -6.56 -0.80 4.95
N GLU A 331 -7.27 -1.81 5.47
CA GLU A 331 -7.90 -2.86 4.64
C GLU A 331 -8.92 -2.30 3.63
N GLU A 332 -9.84 -1.45 4.11
CA GLU A 332 -10.95 -0.96 3.29
C GLU A 332 -10.45 -0.12 2.10
N PRO A 333 -9.50 0.84 2.27
CA PRO A 333 -8.90 1.54 1.15
C PRO A 333 -8.29 0.62 0.09
N TYR A 334 -7.52 -0.41 0.48
CA TYR A 334 -6.90 -1.31 -0.50
C TYR A 334 -7.94 -2.16 -1.23
N THR A 335 -8.97 -2.63 -0.53
CA THR A 335 -10.11 -3.32 -1.16
C THR A 335 -10.81 -2.41 -2.17
N ALA A 336 -11.00 -1.12 -1.82
CA ALA A 336 -11.61 -0.14 -2.71
C ALA A 336 -10.79 0.13 -3.98
N LEU A 337 -9.45 0.06 -3.92
CA LEU A 337 -8.59 0.22 -5.11
C LEU A 337 -8.92 -0.81 -6.21
N THR A 338 -9.26 -2.04 -5.83
CA THR A 338 -9.62 -3.09 -6.81
C THR A 338 -10.89 -2.74 -7.61
N LEU A 339 -11.72 -1.83 -7.09
CA LEU A 339 -12.97 -1.38 -7.69
C LEU A 339 -12.74 -0.23 -8.68
N PHE A 340 -11.56 0.40 -8.70
CA PHE A 340 -11.34 1.60 -9.51
C PHE A 340 -11.41 1.34 -11.01
N LYS A 341 -11.17 0.09 -11.43
CA LYS A 341 -11.34 -0.35 -12.82
C LYS A 341 -12.79 -0.55 -13.27
N ARG A 342 -13.77 -0.53 -12.35
CA ARG A 342 -15.19 -0.74 -12.69
C ARG A 342 -15.71 0.42 -13.53
N PRO A 343 -16.41 0.18 -14.66
CA PRO A 343 -16.95 1.25 -15.50
C PRO A 343 -17.87 2.21 -14.73
N LEU A 344 -17.83 3.50 -15.08
CA LEU A 344 -18.75 4.50 -14.52
C LEU A 344 -20.21 4.11 -14.79
N SER A 345 -21.03 4.22 -13.76
CA SER A 345 -22.47 3.96 -13.77
C SER A 345 -23.24 5.20 -13.37
N LEU A 346 -24.48 5.36 -13.86
CA LEU A 346 -25.38 6.42 -13.37
C LEU A 346 -25.74 6.29 -11.88
N THR A 347 -25.42 5.17 -11.24
CA THR A 347 -25.61 4.99 -9.79
C THR A 347 -24.50 5.62 -8.96
N GLU A 348 -23.40 6.04 -9.58
CA GLU A 348 -22.26 6.61 -8.87
C GLU A 348 -22.60 7.96 -8.25
N THR A 349 -22.13 8.13 -7.01
CA THR A 349 -22.21 9.37 -6.25
C THR A 349 -20.87 9.62 -5.58
N ALA A 350 -20.43 10.86 -5.56
CA ALA A 350 -19.21 11.27 -4.88
C ALA A 350 -19.51 12.31 -3.81
N SER A 351 -18.79 12.29 -2.69
CA SER A 351 -18.99 13.17 -1.54
C SER A 351 -17.68 13.80 -1.04
N VAL A 352 -17.51 15.10 -1.27
CA VAL A 352 -16.34 15.84 -0.77
C VAL A 352 -16.77 16.78 0.35
N LEU A 353 -16.18 16.61 1.54
CA LEU A 353 -16.39 17.47 2.71
C LEU A 353 -17.87 17.65 3.10
N GLY A 354 -18.69 16.60 2.91
CA GLY A 354 -20.12 16.59 3.23
C GLY A 354 -21.04 17.11 2.12
N GLU A 355 -20.51 17.50 0.96
CA GLU A 355 -21.28 17.81 -0.24
C GLU A 355 -21.31 16.63 -1.21
N GLN A 356 -22.51 16.14 -1.51
CA GLN A 356 -22.71 15.02 -2.43
C GLN A 356 -23.06 15.51 -3.85
N THR A 357 -22.49 14.86 -4.85
CA THR A 357 -22.82 15.01 -6.27
C THR A 357 -23.10 13.66 -6.89
N SER A 358 -23.95 13.62 -7.93
CA SER A 358 -24.35 12.39 -8.61
C SER A 358 -24.05 12.49 -10.10
N PHE A 359 -23.43 11.44 -10.66
CA PHE A 359 -23.19 11.38 -12.10
C PHE A 359 -24.50 11.41 -12.90
N ALA A 360 -25.53 10.83 -12.30
CA ALA A 360 -26.88 10.75 -12.81
C ALA A 360 -27.51 12.13 -13.08
N ASP A 361 -27.12 13.16 -12.34
CA ASP A 361 -27.68 14.52 -12.44
C ASP A 361 -27.03 15.36 -13.54
N THR A 362 -25.98 14.84 -14.17
CA THR A 362 -25.28 15.49 -15.28
C THR A 362 -26.08 15.42 -16.58
N PHE A 363 -26.94 14.40 -16.74
CA PHE A 363 -27.78 14.21 -17.93
C PHE A 363 -29.23 14.56 -17.60
N VAL A 364 -29.79 15.53 -18.31
CA VAL A 364 -31.14 16.02 -18.07
C VAL A 364 -32.01 15.94 -19.32
N LYS A 365 -33.28 15.59 -19.13
CA LYS A 365 -34.32 15.73 -20.15
C LYS A 365 -34.98 17.09 -19.97
N THR A 366 -34.88 17.95 -20.97
CA THR A 366 -35.49 19.28 -20.95
C THR A 366 -37.01 19.19 -21.03
N GLU A 367 -37.71 20.29 -20.74
CA GLU A 367 -39.17 20.38 -20.90
C GLU A 367 -39.64 20.10 -22.35
N THR A 368 -38.77 20.35 -23.33
CA THR A 368 -39.03 20.06 -24.76
C THR A 368 -38.76 18.60 -25.14
N GLY A 369 -38.36 17.76 -24.18
CA GLY A 369 -37.97 16.37 -24.41
C GLY A 369 -36.62 16.19 -25.09
N ALA A 370 -35.81 17.26 -25.17
CA ALA A 370 -34.44 17.19 -25.63
C ALA A 370 -33.53 16.66 -24.51
N ILE A 371 -32.40 16.06 -24.88
CA ILE A 371 -31.41 15.54 -23.95
C ILE A 371 -30.27 16.56 -23.87
N ALA A 372 -29.93 16.99 -22.66
CA ALA A 372 -28.88 17.98 -22.44
C ALA A 372 -27.89 17.51 -21.37
N LEU A 373 -26.67 18.05 -21.46
CA LEU A 373 -25.61 17.89 -20.46
C LEU A 373 -25.56 19.14 -19.58
N ASP A 374 -25.60 18.93 -18.28
CA ASP A 374 -25.19 19.93 -17.29
C ASP A 374 -23.67 19.81 -17.09
N SER A 375 -22.92 20.63 -17.84
CA SER A 375 -21.45 20.61 -17.83
C SER A 375 -20.86 20.98 -16.48
N GLU A 376 -21.53 21.84 -15.70
CA GLU A 376 -21.05 22.26 -14.39
C GLU A 376 -21.15 21.11 -13.40
N LYS A 377 -22.30 20.41 -13.39
CA LYS A 377 -22.46 19.21 -12.57
C LYS A 377 -21.52 18.08 -12.98
N LEU A 378 -21.26 17.91 -14.28
CA LEU A 378 -20.30 16.92 -14.76
C LEU A 378 -18.90 17.21 -14.21
N GLN A 379 -18.45 18.46 -14.29
CA GLN A 379 -17.15 18.85 -13.74
C GLN A 379 -17.09 18.64 -12.23
N GLN A 380 -18.14 19.05 -11.49
CA GLN A 380 -18.24 18.83 -10.05
C GLN A 380 -18.19 17.33 -9.69
N PHE A 381 -18.89 16.48 -10.44
CA PHE A 381 -18.84 15.02 -10.25
C PHE A 381 -17.44 14.46 -10.50
N ILE A 382 -16.81 14.79 -11.62
CA ILE A 382 -15.46 14.33 -11.95
C ILE A 382 -14.47 14.74 -10.87
N ASP A 383 -14.54 16.00 -10.42
CA ASP A 383 -13.63 16.51 -9.39
C ASP A 383 -13.85 15.83 -8.04
N ALA A 384 -15.11 15.61 -7.66
CA ALA A 384 -15.44 14.94 -6.40
C ALA A 384 -15.01 13.47 -6.40
N GLU A 385 -15.34 12.74 -7.46
CA GLU A 385 -14.99 11.32 -7.61
C GLU A 385 -13.47 11.13 -7.64
N LEU A 386 -12.74 11.96 -8.38
CA LEU A 386 -11.27 11.88 -8.42
C LEU A 386 -10.64 12.24 -7.09
N TYR A 387 -11.22 13.18 -6.34
CA TYR A 387 -10.73 13.52 -5.00
C TYR A 387 -10.91 12.35 -4.02
N GLU A 388 -12.09 11.74 -3.95
CA GLU A 388 -12.33 10.56 -3.10
C GLU A 388 -11.41 9.39 -3.49
N ARG A 389 -11.29 9.14 -4.79
CA ARG A 389 -10.38 8.11 -5.30
C ARG A 389 -8.93 8.41 -4.99
N ALA A 390 -8.50 9.67 -5.06
CA ALA A 390 -7.13 10.07 -4.73
C ALA A 390 -6.81 9.83 -3.26
N ILE A 391 -7.74 10.09 -2.32
CA ILE A 391 -7.54 9.78 -0.89
C ILE A 391 -7.21 8.30 -0.73
N ILE A 392 -8.01 7.43 -1.33
CA ILE A 392 -7.83 5.98 -1.28
C ILE A 392 -6.54 5.55 -2.00
N ALA A 393 -6.26 6.10 -3.18
CA ALA A 393 -5.07 5.79 -3.97
C ALA A 393 -3.77 6.27 -3.35
N PHE A 394 -3.81 7.24 -2.44
CA PHE A 394 -2.63 7.73 -1.73
C PHE A 394 -2.37 7.00 -0.41
N THR A 395 -3.32 6.21 0.08
CA THR A 395 -3.14 5.36 1.27
C THR A 395 -1.92 4.41 1.12
N PRO A 396 -1.69 3.75 -0.03
CA PRO A 396 -0.47 2.97 -0.24
C PRO A 396 0.82 3.75 -0.04
N ILE A 397 0.89 4.99 -0.52
CA ILE A 397 2.10 5.82 -0.37
C ILE A 397 2.37 6.10 1.12
N LEU A 398 1.33 6.37 1.90
CA LEU A 398 1.46 6.54 3.36
C LEU A 398 1.89 5.24 4.04
N ALA A 399 1.36 4.10 3.61
CA ALA A 399 1.78 2.77 4.09
C ALA A 399 3.27 2.53 3.85
N GLU A 400 3.76 2.79 2.63
CA GLU A 400 5.18 2.67 2.28
C GLU A 400 6.06 3.59 3.14
N MET A 401 5.69 4.87 3.27
CA MET A 401 6.45 5.82 4.10
C MET A 401 6.51 5.38 5.58
N LEU A 402 5.45 4.76 6.10
CA LEU A 402 5.43 4.24 7.48
C LEU A 402 6.25 2.94 7.60
N ALA A 403 6.29 2.11 6.57
CA ALA A 403 7.13 0.91 6.53
C ALA A 403 8.62 1.28 6.40
N ASP A 404 8.95 2.34 5.66
CA ASP A 404 10.31 2.90 5.57
C ASP A 404 10.86 3.32 6.93
N VAL A 405 10.02 3.88 7.80
CA VAL A 405 10.41 4.26 9.16
C VAL A 405 10.90 3.03 9.96
N VAL A 406 10.28 1.88 9.75
CA VAL A 406 10.66 0.62 10.40
C VAL A 406 12.01 0.11 9.88
N GLU A 407 12.25 0.20 8.57
CA GLU A 407 13.58 -0.08 8.00
C GLU A 407 14.65 0.87 8.55
N TYR A 408 14.36 2.17 8.59
CA TYR A 408 15.28 3.17 9.12
C TYR A 408 15.65 2.88 10.57
N LYS A 409 14.67 2.54 11.42
CA LYS A 409 14.91 2.10 12.79
C LYS A 409 15.88 0.91 12.84
N PHE A 410 15.73 -0.07 11.96
CA PHE A 410 16.66 -1.20 11.92
C PHE A 410 18.09 -0.73 11.61
N LEU A 411 18.25 0.18 10.66
CA LEU A 411 19.56 0.72 10.28
C LEU A 411 20.20 1.53 11.41
N GLU A 412 19.42 2.29 12.18
CA GLU A 412 19.89 3.04 13.34
C GLU A 412 20.31 2.13 14.50
N LEU A 413 19.55 1.05 14.75
CA LEU A 413 19.87 0.09 15.81
C LEU A 413 21.05 -0.82 15.44
N TYR A 414 21.24 -1.11 14.15
CA TYR A 414 22.18 -2.09 13.64
C TYR A 414 23.01 -1.58 12.44
N PRO A 415 23.80 -0.49 12.61
CA PRO A 415 24.52 0.13 11.50
C PRO A 415 25.54 -0.80 10.84
N GLU A 416 26.18 -1.70 11.61
CA GLU A 416 27.14 -2.68 11.09
C GLU A 416 26.46 -3.76 10.23
N GLN A 417 25.16 -3.98 10.44
CA GLN A 417 24.32 -4.92 9.69
C GLN A 417 23.55 -4.26 8.55
N ALA A 418 23.77 -2.96 8.26
CA ALA A 418 23.06 -2.26 7.20
C ALA A 418 23.15 -2.95 5.84
N HIS A 419 24.24 -3.67 5.55
CA HIS A 419 24.42 -4.43 4.31
C HIS A 419 23.46 -5.63 4.16
N LEU A 420 22.84 -6.09 5.25
CA LEU A 420 21.89 -7.20 5.27
C LEU A 420 20.48 -6.78 4.84
N LEU A 421 20.15 -5.49 4.91
CA LEU A 421 18.86 -4.94 4.50
C LEU A 421 19.02 -4.20 3.16
N PRO A 422 18.96 -4.89 2.00
CA PRO A 422 19.04 -4.21 0.71
C PRO A 422 17.82 -3.29 0.52
N SER A 423 18.00 -2.18 -0.19
CA SER A 423 16.92 -1.24 -0.51
C SER A 423 17.00 -0.84 -1.98
N SER A 424 15.84 -0.62 -2.60
CA SER A 424 15.72 -0.03 -3.93
C SER A 424 15.91 1.49 -3.92
N SER A 425 15.74 2.14 -2.77
CA SER A 425 15.83 3.59 -2.64
C SER A 425 17.26 4.09 -2.53
N LEU A 426 17.51 5.26 -3.11
CA LEU A 426 18.70 6.07 -2.95
C LEU A 426 18.74 6.79 -1.59
N LEU A 427 17.61 6.91 -0.92
CA LEU A 427 17.42 7.51 0.40
C LEU A 427 17.32 6.47 1.51
N LYS A 428 17.96 5.30 1.34
CA LYS A 428 17.98 4.21 2.35
C LYS A 428 18.29 4.66 3.78
N ALA A 429 19.12 5.69 3.96
CA ALA A 429 19.54 6.21 5.26
C ALA A 429 18.56 7.23 5.87
N PHE A 430 17.36 7.38 5.33
CA PHE A 430 16.34 8.32 5.82
C PHE A 430 15.07 7.57 6.23
N PRO A 431 14.28 8.12 7.18
CA PRO A 431 13.05 7.50 7.67
C PRO A 431 11.93 7.39 6.63
N SER A 432 12.04 8.07 5.50
CA SER A 432 11.11 7.94 4.37
C SER A 432 11.85 8.08 3.04
N LYS A 433 11.39 7.36 2.01
CA LYS A 433 12.07 7.27 0.71
C LYS A 433 11.36 8.12 -0.35
N LEU A 434 11.57 9.44 -0.31
CA LEU A 434 10.93 10.40 -1.24
C LEU A 434 11.12 10.05 -2.72
N ASP A 435 12.25 9.43 -3.08
CA ASP A 435 12.51 8.96 -4.44
C ASP A 435 11.53 7.89 -4.91
N LEU A 436 11.17 6.94 -4.03
CA LEU A 436 10.13 5.93 -4.31
C LEU A 436 8.73 6.55 -4.21
N THR A 437 8.48 7.39 -3.19
CA THR A 437 7.21 8.11 -3.01
C THR A 437 6.75 8.85 -4.27
N LEU A 438 7.65 9.52 -4.99
CA LEU A 438 7.31 10.23 -6.23
C LEU A 438 6.98 9.29 -7.40
N VAL A 439 7.63 8.11 -7.44
CA VAL A 439 7.32 7.06 -8.42
C VAL A 439 5.93 6.49 -8.15
N ASP A 440 5.65 6.14 -6.89
CA ASP A 440 4.37 5.58 -6.47
C ASP A 440 3.23 6.58 -6.70
N LEU A 441 3.47 7.87 -6.42
CA LEU A 441 2.50 8.93 -6.64
C LEU A 441 1.99 8.95 -8.09
N ARG A 442 2.86 8.81 -9.08
CA ARG A 442 2.43 8.76 -10.49
C ARG A 442 1.52 7.57 -10.76
N THR A 443 1.90 6.39 -10.25
CA THR A 443 1.12 5.15 -10.39
C THR A 443 -0.25 5.29 -9.73
N CYS A 444 -0.31 5.86 -8.53
CA CYS A 444 -1.56 6.11 -7.81
C CYS A 444 -2.49 7.10 -8.54
N PHE A 445 -1.95 8.14 -9.17
CA PHE A 445 -2.75 9.05 -10.02
C PHE A 445 -3.32 8.36 -11.26
N VAL A 446 -2.54 7.48 -11.88
CA VAL A 446 -3.01 6.67 -13.02
C VAL A 446 -4.18 5.80 -12.56
N HIS A 447 -4.04 5.08 -11.43
CA HIS A 447 -5.12 4.25 -10.89
C HIS A 447 -6.37 5.05 -10.48
N ALA A 448 -6.20 6.18 -9.79
CA ALA A 448 -7.33 7.02 -9.37
C ALA A 448 -8.14 7.53 -10.57
N SER A 449 -7.47 7.81 -11.70
CA SER A 449 -8.12 8.32 -12.93
C SER A 449 -8.47 7.25 -13.96
N GLU A 450 -8.10 5.98 -13.72
CA GLU A 450 -8.22 4.87 -14.66
C GLU A 450 -9.65 4.70 -15.19
N VAL A 451 -10.66 4.85 -14.33
CA VAL A 451 -12.07 4.71 -14.75
C VAL A 451 -12.47 5.73 -15.82
N PHE A 452 -12.01 6.97 -15.66
CA PHE A 452 -12.33 8.06 -16.57
C PHE A 452 -11.54 7.92 -17.86
N GLN A 453 -10.27 7.49 -17.78
CA GLN A 453 -9.48 7.15 -18.96
C GLN A 453 -10.15 6.03 -19.76
N ASN A 454 -10.56 4.94 -19.09
CA ASN A 454 -11.29 3.83 -19.70
C ASN A 454 -12.63 4.26 -20.31
N TRP A 455 -13.33 5.21 -19.69
CA TRP A 455 -14.56 5.77 -20.27
C TRP A 455 -14.28 6.61 -21.52
N VAL A 456 -13.23 7.43 -21.51
CA VAL A 456 -12.82 8.25 -22.67
C VAL A 456 -12.38 7.38 -23.84
N ASP A 457 -11.63 6.31 -23.58
CA ASP A 457 -10.95 5.51 -24.61
C ASP A 457 -11.78 4.32 -25.10
N SER A 458 -12.76 3.83 -24.33
CA SER A 458 -13.53 2.63 -24.68
C SER A 458 -14.93 2.93 -25.21
N ALA A 459 -15.18 2.52 -26.45
CA ALA A 459 -16.53 2.58 -27.03
C ALA A 459 -17.53 1.68 -26.29
N SER A 460 -17.09 0.58 -25.67
CA SER A 460 -17.99 -0.34 -24.97
C SER A 460 -18.53 0.27 -23.67
N THR A 461 -17.68 0.96 -22.90
CA THR A 461 -18.10 1.65 -21.66
C THR A 461 -19.01 2.84 -21.99
N GLN A 462 -18.73 3.58 -23.06
CA GLN A 462 -19.62 4.64 -23.56
C GLN A 462 -20.98 4.09 -24.02
N GLN A 463 -21.02 2.93 -24.68
CA GLN A 463 -22.26 2.26 -25.08
C GLN A 463 -23.06 1.75 -23.88
N GLN A 464 -22.39 1.25 -22.85
CA GLN A 464 -23.05 0.85 -21.60
C GLN A 464 -23.74 2.06 -20.96
N LEU A 465 -23.02 3.18 -20.79
CA LEU A 465 -23.60 4.41 -20.24
C LEU A 465 -24.73 4.97 -21.11
N HIS A 466 -24.62 4.88 -22.44
CA HIS A 466 -25.72 5.24 -23.34
C HIS A 466 -27.00 4.46 -23.01
N LYS A 467 -26.88 3.14 -22.84
CA LYS A 467 -28.03 2.29 -22.46
C LYS A 467 -28.61 2.70 -21.11
N GLU A 468 -27.78 2.93 -20.10
CA GLU A 468 -28.22 3.37 -18.78
C GLU A 468 -28.96 4.72 -18.83
N ILE A 469 -28.50 5.67 -19.64
CA ILE A 469 -29.18 6.98 -19.82
C ILE A 469 -30.52 6.81 -20.54
N CYS A 470 -30.59 5.93 -21.55
CA CYS A 470 -31.85 5.61 -22.23
C CYS A 470 -32.90 5.06 -21.27
N GLU A 471 -32.49 4.13 -20.40
CA GLU A 471 -33.36 3.55 -19.37
C GLU A 471 -33.77 4.60 -18.34
N LYS A 472 -32.83 5.40 -17.81
CA LYS A 472 -33.11 6.40 -16.78
C LYS A 472 -34.02 7.53 -17.26
N LEU A 473 -33.81 8.03 -18.48
CA LEU A 473 -34.53 9.19 -19.00
C LEU A 473 -35.76 8.82 -19.86
N ASP A 474 -36.11 7.54 -19.92
CA ASP A 474 -37.19 6.98 -20.73
C ASP A 474 -37.10 7.53 -22.17
N ILE A 475 -35.95 7.28 -22.80
CA ILE A 475 -35.67 7.71 -24.17
C ILE A 475 -36.24 6.66 -25.12
N PRO A 476 -37.16 7.03 -26.03
CA PRO A 476 -37.75 6.08 -26.96
C PRO A 476 -36.68 5.54 -27.93
N ASP A 477 -36.88 4.31 -28.42
CA ASP A 477 -36.04 3.64 -29.43
C ASP A 477 -36.23 4.27 -30.82
N GLU A 478 -35.88 5.56 -30.91
CA GLU A 478 -35.94 6.38 -32.11
C GLU A 478 -34.51 6.77 -32.50
N THR A 479 -34.13 6.48 -33.74
CA THR A 479 -32.77 6.76 -34.25
C THR A 479 -32.34 8.22 -34.05
N THR A 480 -33.26 9.17 -34.14
CA THR A 480 -32.98 10.61 -33.93
C THR A 480 -32.59 10.89 -32.48
N LYS A 481 -33.28 10.27 -31.51
CA LYS A 481 -33.01 10.46 -30.08
C LYS A 481 -31.71 9.81 -29.64
N HIS A 482 -31.41 8.62 -30.15
CA HIS A 482 -30.11 7.98 -29.92
C HIS A 482 -28.94 8.78 -30.52
N LYS A 483 -29.13 9.43 -31.67
CA LYS A 483 -28.13 10.35 -32.25
C LYS A 483 -27.93 11.60 -31.39
N GLU A 484 -29.01 12.17 -30.86
CA GLU A 484 -28.97 13.30 -29.94
C GLU A 484 -28.15 12.95 -28.69
N LEU A 485 -28.46 11.82 -28.03
CA LEU A 485 -27.72 11.33 -26.87
C LEU A 485 -26.25 11.04 -27.19
N SER A 486 -25.96 10.43 -28.34
CA SER A 486 -24.58 10.16 -28.76
C SER A 486 -23.77 11.46 -28.89
N GLN A 487 -24.40 12.56 -29.31
CA GLN A 487 -23.75 13.87 -29.38
C GLN A 487 -23.52 14.47 -27.98
N VAL A 488 -24.49 14.32 -27.07
CA VAL A 488 -24.37 14.74 -25.67
C VAL A 488 -23.24 14.00 -24.97
N LEU A 489 -23.18 12.67 -25.13
CA LEU A 489 -22.11 11.83 -24.60
C LEU A 489 -20.74 12.21 -25.16
N ARG A 490 -20.63 12.52 -26.47
CA ARG A 490 -19.38 13.02 -27.05
C ARG A 490 -18.92 14.31 -26.37
N THR A 491 -19.82 15.25 -26.11
CA THR A 491 -19.49 16.48 -25.38
C THR A 491 -19.03 16.18 -23.95
N ALA A 492 -19.70 15.24 -23.26
CA ALA A 492 -19.31 14.82 -21.92
C ALA A 492 -17.92 14.18 -21.88
N VAL A 493 -17.61 13.32 -22.85
CA VAL A 493 -16.28 12.69 -23.02
C VAL A 493 -15.20 13.74 -23.29
N GLU A 494 -15.45 14.72 -24.16
CA GLU A 494 -14.48 15.80 -24.42
C GLU A 494 -14.24 16.69 -23.18
N LEU A 495 -15.28 16.97 -22.40
CA LEU A 495 -15.15 17.68 -21.13
C LEU A 495 -14.32 16.88 -20.11
N CYS A 496 -14.60 15.59 -19.99
CA CYS A 496 -13.83 14.69 -19.13
C CYS A 496 -12.36 14.64 -19.54
N LYS A 497 -12.09 14.45 -20.84
CA LYS A 497 -10.74 14.48 -21.40
C LYS A 497 -10.01 15.80 -21.12
N ALA A 498 -10.69 16.93 -21.29
CA ALA A 498 -10.12 18.24 -20.99
C ALA A 498 -9.81 18.40 -19.49
N GLN A 499 -10.69 17.94 -18.60
CA GLN A 499 -10.47 17.99 -17.15
C GLN A 499 -9.30 17.09 -16.71
N LEU A 500 -9.24 15.86 -17.21
CA LEU A 500 -8.12 14.94 -16.97
C LEU A 500 -6.80 15.55 -17.43
N HIS A 501 -6.77 16.11 -18.65
CA HIS A 501 -5.57 16.74 -19.20
C HIS A 501 -5.15 17.99 -18.44
N ALA A 502 -6.09 18.83 -18.01
CA ALA A 502 -5.76 20.11 -17.39
C ALA A 502 -5.31 19.97 -15.93
N PHE A 503 -5.89 19.04 -15.18
CA PHE A 503 -5.77 19.04 -13.71
C PHE A 503 -5.29 17.71 -13.10
N TYR A 504 -5.62 16.56 -13.70
CA TYR A 504 -5.31 15.24 -13.13
C TYR A 504 -4.20 14.48 -13.84
N GLN A 505 -3.45 15.13 -14.73
CA GLN A 505 -2.27 14.50 -15.33
C GLN A 505 -1.22 14.18 -14.26
N PRO A 506 -0.59 12.99 -14.34
CA PRO A 506 0.50 12.61 -13.44
C PRO A 506 1.79 13.30 -13.87
N GLU A 507 1.78 14.61 -14.10
CA GLU A 507 2.90 15.42 -14.57
C GLU A 507 3.01 16.73 -13.80
N TRP A 508 4.20 17.32 -13.78
CA TRP A 508 4.44 18.61 -13.14
C TRP A 508 3.77 19.74 -13.93
N SER A 509 2.84 20.46 -13.31
CA SER A 509 2.18 21.61 -13.91
C SER A 509 1.77 22.62 -12.84
N TRP A 510 2.16 23.88 -13.06
CA TRP A 510 1.74 25.01 -12.25
C TRP A 510 1.77 26.32 -13.03
N GLU A 511 0.95 27.27 -12.61
CA GLU A 511 0.93 28.63 -13.14
C GLU A 511 0.96 29.65 -12.01
N THR A 512 1.75 30.72 -12.18
CA THR A 512 1.77 31.84 -11.24
C THR A 512 0.63 32.80 -11.56
N VAL A 513 -0.31 32.94 -10.63
CA VAL A 513 -1.48 33.82 -10.73
C VAL A 513 -1.34 35.02 -9.81
N LYS A 514 -1.85 36.18 -10.25
CA LYS A 514 -1.88 37.40 -9.42
C LYS A 514 -3.12 37.37 -8.52
N MET A 515 -2.91 37.54 -7.22
CA MET A 515 -3.95 37.61 -6.18
C MET A 515 -3.85 38.96 -5.46
N GLY A 516 -4.32 40.03 -6.12
CA GLY A 516 -4.14 41.40 -5.62
C GLY A 516 -2.70 41.88 -5.77
N GLU A 517 -2.07 42.27 -4.66
CA GLU A 517 -0.64 42.65 -4.61
C GLU A 517 0.29 41.42 -4.47
N ASP A 518 -0.26 40.28 -4.05
CA ASP A 518 0.47 39.03 -3.89
C ASP A 518 0.39 38.15 -5.14
N SER A 519 1.28 37.16 -5.22
CA SER A 519 1.24 36.11 -6.25
C SER A 519 1.09 34.74 -5.59
N ALA A 520 0.27 33.89 -6.21
CA ALA A 520 0.04 32.53 -5.81
C ALA A 520 0.37 31.58 -6.97
N LEU A 521 0.56 30.31 -6.66
CA LEU A 521 0.68 29.23 -7.61
C LEU A 521 -0.65 28.51 -7.66
N LYS A 522 -1.14 28.29 -8.87
CA LYS A 522 -2.20 27.35 -9.16
C LYS A 522 -1.55 26.07 -9.67
N LEU A 523 -1.65 25.02 -8.86
CA LEU A 523 -1.04 23.72 -9.12
C LEU A 523 -2.07 22.77 -9.74
N ASN A 524 -1.62 21.84 -10.57
CA ASN A 524 -2.42 20.64 -10.85
C ASN A 524 -2.42 19.70 -9.62
N ALA A 525 -3.30 18.69 -9.64
CA ALA A 525 -3.45 17.77 -8.51
C ALA A 525 -2.15 17.03 -8.17
N PHE A 526 -1.40 16.58 -9.19
CA PHE A 526 -0.12 15.87 -9.02
C PHE A 526 0.91 16.72 -8.29
N SER A 527 1.16 17.95 -8.75
CA SER A 527 2.17 18.84 -8.14
C SER A 527 1.80 19.22 -6.70
N PHE A 528 0.50 19.37 -6.43
CA PHE A 528 0.00 19.62 -5.08
C PHE A 528 0.21 18.42 -4.14
N ALA A 529 -0.14 17.21 -4.60
CA ALA A 529 0.07 15.99 -3.82
C ALA A 529 1.56 15.74 -3.55
N ALA A 530 2.41 15.91 -4.56
CA ALA A 530 3.86 15.76 -4.42
C ALA A 530 4.43 16.75 -3.39
N LEU A 531 3.92 17.98 -3.37
CA LEU A 531 4.30 18.97 -2.36
C LEU A 531 3.86 18.54 -0.94
N ASN A 532 2.67 17.96 -0.78
CA ASN A 532 2.22 17.45 0.51
C ASN A 532 3.07 16.27 0.99
N PHE A 533 3.40 15.32 0.11
CA PHE A 533 4.28 14.21 0.46
C PHE A 533 5.71 14.67 0.79
N LEU A 534 6.23 15.69 0.10
CA LEU A 534 7.49 16.33 0.48
C LEU A 534 7.43 16.89 1.91
N ARG A 535 6.31 17.51 2.29
CA ARG A 535 6.12 18.05 3.64
C ARG A 535 6.06 16.94 4.69
N ILE A 536 5.39 15.82 4.40
CA ILE A 536 5.36 14.66 5.29
C ILE A 536 6.77 14.08 5.45
N HIS A 537 7.49 13.87 4.35
CA HIS A 537 8.88 13.40 4.35
C HIS A 537 9.79 14.32 5.18
N THR A 538 9.66 15.63 5.01
CA THR A 538 10.40 16.64 5.79
C THR A 538 10.06 16.55 7.28
N ALA A 539 8.78 16.40 7.62
CA ALA A 539 8.34 16.29 9.01
C ALA A 539 8.85 15.01 9.68
N LEU A 540 8.88 13.88 8.96
CA LEU A 540 9.42 12.61 9.47
C LEU A 540 10.92 12.74 9.77
N ILE A 541 11.70 13.28 8.82
CA ILE A 541 13.15 13.51 9.02
C ILE A 541 13.38 14.42 10.24
N GLN A 542 12.73 15.58 10.29
CA GLN A 542 12.90 16.52 11.41
C GLN A 542 12.53 15.87 12.75
N THR A 543 11.45 15.09 12.80
CA THR A 543 11.03 14.40 14.03
C THR A 543 12.13 13.47 14.54
N TYR A 544 12.76 12.69 13.66
CA TYR A 544 13.83 11.77 14.06
C TYR A 544 15.13 12.50 14.42
N GLU A 545 15.47 13.56 13.70
CA GLU A 545 16.60 14.43 14.06
C GLU A 545 16.41 15.04 15.45
N ASP A 546 15.22 15.55 15.75
CA ASP A 546 14.89 16.16 17.05
C ASP A 546 14.89 15.12 18.19
N LEU A 547 14.44 13.88 17.94
CA LEU A 547 14.47 12.80 18.92
C LEU A 547 15.88 12.24 19.19
N SER A 548 16.81 12.39 18.23
CA SER A 548 18.20 11.92 18.34
C SER A 548 19.10 12.87 19.14
N GLN A 549 18.68 14.12 19.31
CA GLN A 549 19.38 15.17 20.08
C GLN A 549 18.96 15.19 21.54
#